data_AF-A0A2I0WQR4-F1
#
_entry.id   AF-A0A2I0WQR4-F1
#
_cell.length_a   1.000
_cell.length_b   1.000
_cell.length_c   1.000
_cell.angle_alpha   90.00
_cell.angle_beta   90.00
_cell.angle_gamma   90.00
#
_symmetry.space_group_name_H-M   'P 1'
#
loop_
_entity.id
_entity.type
_entity.pdbx_description
1 polymer ?
#
loop_
_entity_poly.entity_id
_entity_poly.type
_entity_poly.pdbx_seq_one_letter_code
_entity_poly.pdbx_strand_id
1 'polypeptide(L)'
;MGVVLTYARTIRLLPSSKLRLLSIRLPRNPSLLSTTQPVSTTVRRFTAIPAMASVFKPEEARLPTALQPPVPPVSKFKIALCQLSVTADKSRNIAHARRAIEEAASKGAQLVLLPEIWNSPYSNESFPVYAEDIESGDGAAPSYSMLSEAARSLKITIVGGSIPERSGDHLYNTCCIFGTDGSLKGKHRKLHLFDIDIPGKITFKESKTLTAGQQPTIVDTGLSCPF
;
A
#
# COMPACT_ATOMS: atom_id res chain seq x y z
N MET A 1 9.23 -9.16 -4.79
CA MET A 1 8.80 -7.75 -4.64
C MET A 1 8.01 -7.67 -3.33
N GLY A 2 8.53 -6.96 -2.32
CA GLY A 2 7.97 -7.01 -0.96
C GLY A 2 6.80 -6.05 -0.77
N VAL A 3 5.76 -6.47 -0.04
CA VAL A 3 4.73 -5.56 0.48
C VAL A 3 5.22 -5.06 1.84
N VAL A 4 5.43 -3.73 1.96
CA VAL A 4 5.73 -3.09 3.24
C VAL A 4 4.40 -2.62 3.84
N LEU A 5 4.04 -3.20 4.99
CA LEU A 5 2.86 -2.77 5.74
C LEU A 5 3.25 -1.57 6.62
N THR A 6 2.97 -0.36 6.15
CA THR A 6 2.95 0.86 6.99
C THR A 6 1.51 1.31 7.17
N TYR A 7 0.99 1.20 8.40
CA TYR A 7 -0.36 1.62 8.74
C TYR A 7 -0.44 3.15 8.87
N ALA A 8 -1.13 3.81 7.95
CA ALA A 8 -1.61 5.18 8.10
C ALA A 8 -2.98 5.32 7.43
N ARG A 9 -4.05 5.51 8.21
CA ARG A 9 -5.39 5.79 7.67
C ARG A 9 -5.53 7.30 7.51
N THR A 10 -5.63 7.79 6.27
CA THR A 10 -6.28 9.08 5.99
C THR A 10 -7.67 8.78 5.47
N ILE A 11 -8.69 9.01 6.30
CA ILE A 11 -10.09 8.91 5.90
C ILE A 11 -10.51 10.24 5.27
N ARG A 12 -10.83 10.24 3.98
CA ARG A 12 -11.82 11.17 3.42
C ARG A 12 -12.99 10.35 2.90
N LEU A 13 -14.13 10.48 3.56
CA LEU A 13 -15.42 10.04 3.02
C LEU A 13 -15.75 10.92 1.82
N LEU A 14 -15.90 10.32 0.64
CA LEU A 14 -16.54 10.95 -0.50
C LEU A 14 -17.81 10.17 -0.84
N PRO A 15 -18.94 10.85 -1.11
CA PRO A 15 -20.18 10.19 -1.47
C PRO A 15 -20.05 9.56 -2.87
N SER A 16 -20.71 8.41 -3.01
CA SER A 16 -20.74 7.59 -4.21
C SER A 16 -21.27 8.35 -5.42
N SER A 17 -20.47 8.45 -6.49
CA SER A 17 -20.90 8.28 -7.89
C SER A 17 -19.78 8.64 -8.90
N LYS A 18 -19.61 7.77 -9.89
CA LYS A 18 -18.86 7.92 -11.15
C LYS A 18 -17.33 7.74 -11.10
N LEU A 19 -16.91 6.61 -11.69
CA LEU A 19 -15.57 6.35 -12.23
C LEU A 19 -15.11 7.56 -13.08
N ARG A 20 -13.95 8.16 -12.76
CA ARG A 20 -13.18 8.96 -13.70
C ARG A 20 -11.75 8.43 -13.74
N LEU A 21 -11.34 8.02 -14.94
CA LEU A 21 -9.96 7.73 -15.30
C LEU A 21 -9.21 9.07 -15.34
N LEU A 22 -8.34 9.34 -14.37
CA LEU A 22 -7.52 10.56 -14.36
C LEU A 22 -6.17 10.26 -15.06
N SER A 23 -6.03 10.69 -16.32
CA SER A 23 -4.73 10.78 -17.00
C SER A 23 -4.20 12.19 -16.80
N ILE A 24 -3.11 12.35 -16.04
CA ILE A 24 -2.41 13.63 -15.89
C ILE A 24 -1.28 13.66 -16.92
N ARG A 25 -1.44 14.49 -17.97
CA ARG A 25 -0.35 14.94 -18.83
C ARG A 25 0.00 16.37 -18.44
N LEU A 26 1.26 16.62 -18.10
CA LEU A 26 1.79 17.98 -17.95
C LEU A 26 2.18 18.52 -19.34
N PRO A 27 1.68 19.69 -19.78
CA PRO A 27 2.23 20.38 -20.93
C PRO A 27 3.45 21.24 -20.54
N ARG A 28 4.49 21.12 -21.36
CA ARG A 28 5.69 21.96 -21.40
C ARG A 28 5.33 23.40 -21.78
N ASN A 29 5.96 24.36 -21.12
CA ASN A 29 5.91 25.78 -21.44
C ASN A 29 7.03 26.14 -22.43
N PRO A 30 6.77 26.93 -23.49
CA PRO A 30 7.82 27.68 -24.17
C PRO A 30 7.57 29.20 -24.18
N SER A 31 8.63 29.95 -23.81
CA SER A 31 9.18 31.20 -24.42
C SER A 31 8.24 32.26 -25.05
N LEU A 32 8.49 33.57 -25.08
CA LEU A 32 9.55 34.51 -24.67
C LEU A 32 9.00 35.94 -24.93
N LEU A 33 9.47 36.90 -24.12
CA LEU A 33 9.87 38.31 -24.42
C LEU A 33 9.04 39.22 -25.36
N SER A 34 8.71 40.41 -24.84
CA SER A 34 8.38 41.60 -25.63
C SER A 34 9.57 42.54 -25.80
N THR A 35 9.80 42.85 -27.08
CA THR A 35 10.40 44.01 -27.75
C THR A 35 10.59 45.31 -26.96
N THR A 36 11.75 45.96 -27.11
CA THR A 36 11.87 47.42 -27.37
C THR A 36 13.14 47.77 -28.16
N GLN A 37 13.01 48.82 -28.97
CA GLN A 37 13.81 49.29 -30.10
C GLN A 37 14.97 50.26 -29.72
N PRO A 38 15.81 50.70 -30.69
CA PRO A 38 17.22 51.04 -30.48
C PRO A 38 17.51 52.55 -30.38
N VAL A 39 18.73 52.90 -29.94
CA VAL A 39 19.31 54.24 -30.13
C VAL A 39 20.75 54.12 -30.64
N SER A 40 21.03 54.91 -31.66
CA SER A 40 22.25 54.96 -32.47
C SER A 40 23.27 55.93 -31.89
N THR A 41 24.56 55.54 -31.81
CA THR A 41 25.68 56.48 -31.81
C THR A 41 26.92 55.87 -32.49
N THR A 42 27.40 56.57 -33.52
CA THR A 42 28.61 56.28 -34.31
C THR A 42 29.89 56.50 -33.51
N VAL A 43 30.79 55.50 -33.44
CA VAL A 43 32.19 55.70 -33.03
C VAL A 43 33.14 54.93 -33.94
N ARG A 44 34.29 55.58 -34.21
CA ARG A 44 35.30 55.34 -35.23
C ARG A 44 35.94 53.94 -35.21
N ARG A 45 36.31 53.48 -36.42
CA ARG A 45 37.08 52.26 -36.70
C ARG A 45 38.41 52.24 -35.96
N PHE A 46 38.63 51.17 -35.20
CA PHE A 46 39.94 50.63 -34.87
C PHE A 46 40.00 49.19 -35.42
N THR A 47 41.07 48.88 -36.16
CA THR A 47 41.33 47.54 -36.71
C THR A 47 41.71 46.59 -35.58
N ALA A 48 40.86 45.59 -35.31
CA ALA A 48 41.12 44.53 -34.33
C ALA A 48 41.46 43.21 -35.03
N ILE A 49 42.49 42.54 -34.54
CA ILE A 49 43.01 41.22 -34.93
C ILE A 49 41.90 40.17 -34.73
N PRO A 50 41.73 39.16 -35.62
CA PRO A 50 40.69 38.15 -35.45
C PRO A 50 40.99 37.29 -34.21
N ALA A 51 40.15 37.41 -33.18
CA ALA A 51 40.10 36.45 -32.10
C ALA A 51 39.52 35.14 -32.64
N MET A 52 40.27 34.04 -32.56
CA MET A 52 39.75 32.70 -32.79
C MET A 52 38.69 32.42 -31.73
N ALA A 53 37.42 32.52 -32.09
CA ALA A 53 36.33 32.06 -31.26
C ALA A 53 36.44 30.53 -31.16
N SER A 54 36.94 30.03 -30.02
CA SER A 54 36.76 28.64 -29.64
C SER A 54 35.26 28.37 -29.60
N VAL A 55 34.77 27.60 -30.57
CA VAL A 55 33.37 27.19 -30.64
C VAL A 55 33.18 26.11 -29.58
N PHE A 56 33.05 26.55 -28.33
CA PHE A 56 32.63 25.68 -27.25
C PHE A 56 31.16 25.29 -27.52
N LYS A 57 30.95 24.04 -27.93
CA LYS A 57 29.62 23.46 -28.13
C LYS A 57 29.24 22.67 -26.89
N PRO A 58 28.49 23.25 -25.94
CA PRO A 58 28.12 22.58 -24.68
C PRO A 58 27.27 21.32 -24.89
N GLU A 59 26.68 21.13 -26.07
CA GLU A 59 25.96 19.91 -26.44
C GLU A 59 26.88 18.71 -26.68
N GLU A 60 28.05 18.91 -27.28
CA GLU A 60 28.97 17.83 -27.66
C GLU A 60 29.78 17.29 -26.46
N ALA A 61 29.84 18.05 -25.35
CA ALA A 61 30.45 17.61 -24.09
C ALA A 61 29.60 16.57 -23.31
N ARG A 62 28.40 16.23 -23.80
CA ARG A 62 27.53 15.19 -23.22
C ARG A 62 27.78 13.84 -23.91
N LEU A 63 28.88 13.18 -23.58
CA LEU A 63 29.08 11.76 -23.91
C LEU A 63 29.12 10.91 -22.64
N PRO A 64 28.54 9.69 -22.61
CA PRO A 64 27.50 9.12 -23.46
C PRO A 64 26.09 9.28 -22.83
N THR A 65 25.04 9.05 -23.63
CA THR A 65 23.69 8.80 -23.11
C THR A 65 23.78 7.69 -22.05
N ALA A 66 23.34 7.98 -20.81
CA ALA A 66 23.33 7.00 -19.74
C ALA A 66 22.64 5.72 -20.22
N LEU A 67 23.33 4.58 -20.12
CA LEU A 67 22.75 3.28 -20.39
C LEU A 67 21.52 3.15 -19.50
N GLN A 68 20.33 3.09 -20.11
CA GLN A 68 19.14 2.78 -19.34
C GLN A 68 19.29 1.33 -18.87
N PRO A 69 19.26 1.07 -17.55
CA PRO A 69 19.27 -0.30 -17.08
C PRO A 69 18.05 -1.01 -17.69
N PRO A 70 18.19 -2.28 -18.10
CA PRO A 70 17.07 -3.04 -18.64
C PRO A 70 15.92 -2.97 -17.64
N VAL A 71 14.78 -2.44 -18.08
CA VAL A 71 13.56 -2.47 -17.28
C VAL A 71 13.19 -3.95 -17.16
N PRO A 72 13.18 -4.54 -15.94
CA PRO A 72 12.86 -5.95 -15.78
C PRO A 72 11.50 -6.25 -16.42
N PRO A 73 11.29 -7.43 -17.03
CA PRO A 73 10.01 -7.77 -17.63
C PRO A 73 8.92 -7.74 -16.56
N VAL A 74 8.06 -6.72 -16.55
CA VAL A 74 7.03 -6.60 -15.50
C VAL A 74 5.88 -7.57 -15.84
N SER A 75 5.72 -8.66 -15.09
CA SER A 75 4.48 -9.44 -15.15
C SER A 75 3.33 -8.65 -14.54
N LYS A 76 2.16 -8.81 -15.16
CA LYS A 76 0.92 -8.27 -14.63
C LYS A 76 0.26 -9.35 -13.80
N PHE A 77 -0.14 -9.00 -12.58
CA PHE A 77 -1.03 -9.80 -11.75
C PHE A 77 -2.21 -8.94 -11.29
N LYS A 78 -3.31 -9.59 -10.90
CA LYS A 78 -4.50 -8.91 -10.39
C LYS A 78 -4.51 -8.94 -8.87
N ILE A 79 -4.85 -7.79 -8.28
CA ILE A 79 -5.04 -7.60 -6.85
C ILE A 79 -6.50 -7.30 -6.58
N ALA A 80 -7.07 -7.89 -5.52
CA ALA A 80 -8.39 -7.53 -5.01
C ALA A 80 -8.27 -6.92 -3.62
N LEU A 81 -8.99 -5.81 -3.41
CA LEU A 81 -9.16 -5.16 -2.12
C LEU A 81 -10.60 -5.40 -1.67
N CYS A 82 -10.78 -6.23 -0.66
CA CYS A 82 -12.11 -6.55 -0.13
C CYS A 82 -12.57 -5.45 0.82
N GLN A 83 -13.77 -4.94 0.61
CA GLN A 83 -14.44 -4.05 1.55
C GLN A 83 -15.62 -4.80 2.16
N LEU A 84 -15.52 -5.12 3.45
CA LEU A 84 -16.48 -5.95 4.16
C LEU A 84 -17.28 -5.11 5.15
N SER A 85 -18.59 -5.37 5.23
CA SER A 85 -19.41 -4.93 6.35
C SER A 85 -19.26 -5.92 7.49
N VAL A 86 -18.88 -5.41 8.66
CA VAL A 86 -18.60 -6.20 9.87
C VAL A 86 -19.80 -6.15 10.81
N THR A 87 -20.13 -7.30 11.38
CA THR A 87 -21.23 -7.48 12.34
C THR A 87 -20.71 -7.99 13.69
N ALA A 88 -21.59 -8.11 14.69
CA ALA A 88 -21.26 -8.76 15.96
C ALA A 88 -21.18 -10.30 15.86
N ASP A 89 -21.61 -10.91 14.76
CA ASP A 89 -21.51 -12.35 14.58
C ASP A 89 -20.18 -12.70 13.87
N LYS A 90 -19.21 -13.21 14.66
CA LYS A 90 -17.89 -13.61 14.15
C LYS A 90 -17.99 -14.64 13.03
N SER A 91 -18.82 -15.66 13.20
CA SER A 91 -18.99 -16.74 12.22
C SER A 91 -19.56 -16.19 10.90
N ARG A 92 -20.52 -15.26 10.97
CA ARG A 92 -21.04 -14.56 9.80
C ARG A 92 -19.96 -13.71 9.12
N ASN A 93 -19.12 -13.01 9.88
CA ASN A 93 -18.03 -12.22 9.32
C ASN A 93 -17.01 -13.11 8.58
N ILE A 94 -16.64 -14.24 9.16
CA ILE A 94 -15.74 -15.24 8.54
C ILE A 94 -16.34 -15.80 7.26
N ALA A 95 -17.60 -16.22 7.27
CA ALA A 95 -18.28 -16.70 6.07
C ALA A 95 -18.41 -15.62 4.98
N HIS A 96 -18.60 -14.35 5.37
CA HIS A 96 -18.62 -13.23 4.42
C HIS A 96 -17.24 -12.97 3.81
N ALA A 97 -16.18 -12.95 4.62
CA ALA A 97 -14.81 -12.78 4.15
C ALA A 97 -14.41 -13.90 3.18
N ARG A 98 -14.71 -15.17 3.51
CA ARG A 98 -14.49 -16.32 2.63
C ARG A 98 -15.14 -16.14 1.26
N ARG A 99 -16.44 -15.79 1.21
CA ARG A 99 -17.14 -15.56 -0.06
C ARG A 99 -16.51 -14.45 -0.89
N ALA A 100 -16.09 -13.36 -0.26
CA ALA A 100 -15.41 -12.26 -0.96
C ALA A 100 -14.05 -12.68 -1.53
N ILE A 101 -13.29 -13.52 -0.81
CA ILE A 101 -12.03 -14.09 -1.28
C ILE A 101 -12.26 -15.02 -2.49
N GLU A 102 -13.24 -15.92 -2.38
CA GLU A 102 -13.60 -16.86 -3.45
C GLU A 102 -14.07 -16.12 -4.71
N GLU A 103 -14.90 -15.07 -4.55
CA GLU A 103 -15.32 -14.21 -5.65
C GLU A 103 -14.12 -13.51 -6.30
N ALA A 104 -13.21 -12.95 -5.51
CA ALA A 104 -12.00 -12.30 -6.03
C ALA A 104 -11.11 -13.29 -6.82
N ALA A 105 -10.89 -14.48 -6.27
CA ALA A 105 -10.13 -15.54 -6.93
C ALA A 105 -10.79 -15.97 -8.26
N SER A 106 -12.12 -16.11 -8.29
CA SER A 106 -12.87 -16.44 -9.51
C SER A 106 -12.69 -15.41 -10.63
N LYS A 107 -12.40 -14.14 -10.28
CA LYS A 107 -12.09 -13.04 -11.22
C LYS A 107 -10.60 -12.97 -11.60
N GLY A 108 -9.80 -13.94 -11.14
CA GLY A 108 -8.39 -14.10 -11.44
C GLY A 108 -7.46 -13.27 -10.54
N ALA A 109 -7.91 -12.83 -9.36
CA ALA A 109 -7.01 -12.21 -8.39
C ALA A 109 -5.97 -13.23 -7.90
N GLN A 110 -4.70 -12.83 -7.89
CA GLN A 110 -3.59 -13.64 -7.35
C GLN A 110 -3.16 -13.18 -5.95
N LEU A 111 -3.53 -11.94 -5.60
CA LEU A 111 -3.34 -11.33 -4.29
C LEU A 111 -4.67 -10.75 -3.80
N VAL A 112 -5.12 -11.17 -2.62
CA VAL A 112 -6.35 -10.65 -2.00
C VAL A 112 -6.01 -10.01 -0.66
N LEU A 113 -6.55 -8.82 -0.40
CA LEU A 113 -6.37 -8.09 0.84
C LEU A 113 -7.72 -7.89 1.55
N LEU A 114 -7.79 -8.28 2.82
CA LEU A 114 -8.93 -8.01 3.70
C LEU A 114 -8.76 -6.70 4.48
N PRO A 115 -9.85 -6.12 5.04
CA PRO A 115 -9.78 -4.88 5.82
C PRO A 115 -9.27 -5.11 7.26
N GLU A 116 -8.97 -4.02 7.96
CA GLU A 116 -8.64 -4.02 9.40
C GLU A 116 -9.80 -4.57 10.25
N ILE A 117 -9.48 -5.40 11.26
CA ILE A 117 -10.41 -5.95 12.27
C ILE A 117 -11.72 -6.43 11.62
N TRP A 118 -11.60 -7.34 10.66
CA TRP A 118 -12.72 -7.76 9.84
C TRP A 118 -13.61 -8.83 10.50
N ASN A 119 -13.10 -9.50 11.54
CA ASN A 119 -13.82 -10.59 12.22
C ASN A 119 -14.71 -10.11 13.38
N SER A 120 -14.67 -8.84 13.76
CA SER A 120 -15.32 -8.32 14.97
C SER A 120 -15.61 -6.82 14.95
N PRO A 121 -16.57 -6.32 15.75
CA PRO A 121 -16.77 -4.89 15.91
C PRO A 121 -15.50 -4.19 16.43
N TYR A 122 -15.18 -3.02 15.88
CA TYR A 122 -14.00 -2.25 16.28
C TYR A 122 -14.27 -1.48 17.58
N SER A 123 -14.02 -2.11 18.73
CA SER A 123 -14.14 -1.48 20.04
C SER A 123 -13.27 -2.15 21.10
N ASN A 124 -12.87 -1.38 22.11
CA ASN A 124 -12.08 -1.88 23.26
C ASN A 124 -12.78 -3.03 24.01
N GLU A 125 -14.10 -3.00 24.09
CA GLU A 125 -14.89 -4.06 24.74
C GLU A 125 -14.94 -5.34 23.90
N SER A 126 -14.88 -5.20 22.57
CA SER A 126 -14.91 -6.35 21.65
C SER A 126 -13.55 -7.04 21.53
N PHE A 127 -12.43 -6.32 21.54
CA PHE A 127 -11.13 -6.95 21.27
C PHE A 127 -10.84 -8.18 22.14
N PRO A 128 -11.06 -8.19 23.47
CA PRO A 128 -10.85 -9.38 24.28
C PRO A 128 -11.82 -10.52 23.92
N VAL A 129 -13.10 -10.22 23.69
CA VAL A 129 -14.14 -11.23 23.41
C VAL A 129 -13.90 -11.92 22.07
N TYR A 130 -13.41 -11.18 21.07
CA TYR A 130 -13.25 -11.69 19.71
C TYR A 130 -11.82 -12.11 19.39
N ALA A 131 -10.85 -11.86 20.27
CA ALA A 131 -9.47 -12.23 20.02
C ALA A 131 -9.29 -13.74 19.89
N GLU A 132 -8.45 -14.11 18.93
CA GLU A 132 -8.10 -15.49 18.62
C GLU A 132 -6.65 -15.75 19.04
N ASP A 133 -6.40 -16.91 19.63
CA ASP A 133 -5.04 -17.36 19.93
C ASP A 133 -4.53 -18.18 18.75
N ILE A 134 -3.73 -17.52 17.92
CA ILE A 134 -3.23 -18.06 16.65
C ILE A 134 -2.18 -19.16 16.88
N GLU A 135 -1.51 -19.17 18.03
CA GLU A 135 -0.42 -20.11 18.34
C GLU A 135 -0.92 -21.38 19.06
N SER A 136 -2.12 -21.32 19.65
CA SER A 136 -2.69 -22.42 20.45
C SER A 136 -3.18 -23.65 19.66
N GLY A 137 -3.14 -23.62 18.32
CA GLY A 137 -3.49 -24.75 17.46
C GLY A 137 -4.94 -24.80 16.99
N ASP A 138 -5.35 -25.96 16.47
CA ASP A 138 -6.62 -26.14 15.75
C ASP A 138 -7.86 -25.85 16.62
N GLY A 139 -8.73 -24.97 16.13
CA GLY A 139 -10.02 -24.62 16.73
C GLY A 139 -10.05 -23.31 17.53
N ALA A 140 -8.91 -22.80 17.98
CA ALA A 140 -8.83 -21.55 18.74
C ALA A 140 -8.80 -20.28 17.85
N ALA A 141 -8.47 -20.45 16.57
CA ALA A 141 -8.31 -19.36 15.62
C ALA A 141 -9.06 -19.60 14.29
N PRO A 142 -10.41 -19.59 14.30
CA PRO A 142 -11.21 -19.87 13.11
C PRO A 142 -10.99 -18.88 11.95
N SER A 143 -10.67 -17.62 12.24
CA SER A 143 -10.32 -16.63 11.21
C SER A 143 -8.99 -16.99 10.55
N TYR A 144 -7.99 -17.37 11.34
CA TYR A 144 -6.68 -17.82 10.86
C TYR A 144 -6.79 -19.09 10.01
N SER A 145 -7.47 -20.12 10.51
CA SER A 145 -7.64 -21.40 9.81
C SER A 145 -8.35 -21.22 8.48
N MET A 146 -9.42 -20.39 8.45
CA MET A 146 -10.14 -20.09 7.21
C MET A 146 -9.24 -19.44 6.17
N LEU A 147 -8.41 -18.47 6.56
CA LEU A 147 -7.51 -17.78 5.63
C LEU A 147 -6.44 -18.72 5.07
N SER A 148 -5.82 -19.54 5.91
CA SER A 148 -4.84 -20.55 5.49
C SER A 148 -5.45 -21.53 4.49
N GLU A 149 -6.63 -22.07 4.81
CA GLU A 149 -7.32 -23.04 3.97
C GLU A 149 -7.79 -22.44 2.64
N ALA A 150 -8.33 -21.21 2.66
CA ALA A 150 -8.74 -20.49 1.45
C ALA A 150 -7.54 -20.19 0.54
N ALA A 151 -6.42 -19.72 1.09
CA ALA A 151 -5.20 -19.43 0.35
C ALA A 151 -4.68 -20.69 -0.38
N ARG A 152 -4.62 -21.83 0.33
CA ARG A 152 -4.22 -23.12 -0.23
C ARG A 152 -5.17 -23.62 -1.32
N SER A 153 -6.47 -23.59 -1.05
CA SER A 153 -7.49 -24.17 -1.94
C SER A 153 -7.62 -23.38 -3.24
N LEU A 154 -7.52 -22.05 -3.15
CA LEU A 154 -7.62 -21.15 -4.29
C LEU A 154 -6.27 -20.87 -4.96
N LYS A 155 -5.15 -21.33 -4.36
CA LYS A 155 -3.77 -21.11 -4.81
C LYS A 155 -3.45 -19.62 -5.02
N ILE A 156 -3.84 -18.79 -4.06
CA ILE A 156 -3.62 -17.33 -4.06
C ILE A 156 -2.88 -16.90 -2.79
N THR A 157 -2.22 -15.75 -2.85
CA THR A 157 -1.66 -15.10 -1.66
C THR A 157 -2.73 -14.23 -1.01
N ILE A 158 -2.86 -14.31 0.32
CA ILE A 158 -3.84 -13.51 1.07
C ILE A 158 -3.12 -12.65 2.12
N VAL A 159 -3.33 -11.34 2.07
CA VAL A 159 -3.06 -10.44 3.20
C VAL A 159 -4.34 -10.38 4.02
N GLY A 160 -4.33 -11.06 5.16
CA GLY A 160 -5.51 -11.33 5.98
C GLY A 160 -6.10 -10.13 6.71
N GLY A 161 -5.87 -8.90 6.24
CA GLY A 161 -6.35 -7.69 6.92
C GLY A 161 -5.83 -7.67 8.35
N SER A 162 -6.68 -7.46 9.33
CA SER A 162 -6.31 -7.81 10.71
C SER A 162 -7.46 -8.38 11.53
N ILE A 163 -7.10 -9.05 12.62
CA ILE A 163 -8.00 -9.52 13.67
C ILE A 163 -7.40 -9.18 15.04
N PRO A 164 -8.21 -9.13 16.11
CA PRO A 164 -7.68 -9.16 17.46
C PRO A 164 -6.98 -10.51 17.69
N GLU A 165 -5.69 -10.48 18.03
CA GLU A 165 -4.90 -11.66 18.39
C GLU A 165 -4.70 -11.67 19.91
N ARG A 166 -4.77 -12.86 20.51
CA ARG A 166 -4.34 -13.11 21.88
C ARG A 166 -3.02 -13.84 21.90
N SER A 167 -2.14 -13.41 22.79
CA SER A 167 -0.83 -13.99 23.00
C SER A 167 -0.45 -13.81 24.47
N GLY A 168 -0.72 -14.82 25.28
CA GLY A 168 -0.68 -14.70 26.75
C GLY A 168 -1.67 -13.66 27.25
N ASP A 169 -1.22 -12.77 28.13
CA ASP A 169 -2.04 -11.69 28.70
C ASP A 169 -2.19 -10.47 27.79
N HIS A 170 -1.55 -10.49 26.61
CA HIS A 170 -1.56 -9.39 25.66
C HIS A 170 -2.53 -9.61 24.51
N LEU A 171 -3.14 -8.51 24.07
CA LEU A 171 -3.97 -8.43 22.87
C LEU A 171 -3.28 -7.57 21.81
N TYR A 172 -3.38 -7.95 20.55
CA TYR A 172 -2.77 -7.24 19.43
C TYR A 172 -3.77 -7.05 18.29
N ASN A 173 -3.56 -6.00 17.49
CA ASN A 173 -4.19 -5.86 16.18
C ASN A 173 -3.25 -6.50 15.15
N THR A 174 -3.61 -7.68 14.63
CA THR A 174 -2.66 -8.55 13.94
C THR A 174 -3.11 -8.90 12.53
N CYS A 175 -2.22 -8.67 11.58
CA CYS A 175 -2.32 -9.06 10.18
C CYS A 175 -1.50 -10.32 9.91
N CYS A 176 -2.15 -11.38 9.43
CA CYS A 176 -1.49 -12.60 8.97
C CYS A 176 -1.45 -12.64 7.44
N ILE A 177 -0.31 -13.01 6.86
CA ILE A 177 -0.11 -13.13 5.43
C ILE A 177 0.08 -14.61 5.08
N PHE A 178 -0.75 -15.13 4.18
CA PHE A 178 -0.72 -16.54 3.77
C PHE A 178 -0.25 -16.70 2.33
N GLY A 179 0.59 -17.71 2.11
CA GLY A 179 1.06 -18.14 0.80
C GLY A 179 0.03 -19.00 0.07
N THR A 180 0.31 -19.28 -1.21
CA THR A 180 -0.53 -20.11 -2.09
C THR A 180 -0.63 -21.57 -1.64
N ASP A 181 0.22 -22.02 -0.74
CA ASP A 181 0.21 -23.33 -0.09
C ASP A 181 -0.55 -23.32 1.25
N GLY A 182 -1.04 -22.16 1.68
CA GLY A 182 -1.69 -21.95 2.98
C GLY A 182 -0.72 -21.69 4.13
N SER A 183 0.59 -21.68 3.90
CA SER A 183 1.58 -21.40 4.95
C SER A 183 1.53 -19.94 5.39
N LEU A 184 1.77 -19.68 6.68
CA LEU A 184 1.91 -18.33 7.20
C LEU A 184 3.28 -17.77 6.78
N LYS A 185 3.27 -16.77 5.89
CA LYS A 185 4.47 -16.10 5.38
C LYS A 185 4.93 -14.95 6.26
N GLY A 186 4.04 -14.41 7.07
CA GLY A 186 4.37 -13.34 8.00
C GLY A 186 3.19 -12.97 8.89
N LYS A 187 3.52 -12.42 10.06
CA LYS A 187 2.58 -11.90 11.05
C LYS A 187 3.01 -10.49 11.43
N HIS A 188 2.10 -9.54 11.29
CA HIS A 188 2.34 -8.13 11.57
C HIS A 188 1.39 -7.63 12.66
N ARG A 189 1.95 -7.31 13.82
CA ARG A 189 1.23 -6.64 14.92
C ARG A 189 1.34 -5.14 14.73
N LYS A 190 0.23 -4.41 14.75
CA LYS A 190 0.17 -2.95 14.53
C LYS A 190 1.11 -2.20 15.47
N LEU A 191 2.06 -1.44 14.91
CA LEU A 191 3.06 -0.71 15.69
C LEU A 191 2.48 0.56 16.33
N HIS A 192 1.70 1.31 15.56
CA HIS A 192 1.13 2.59 15.99
C HIS A 192 -0.35 2.40 16.30
N LEU A 193 -0.68 2.34 17.58
CA LEU A 193 -2.04 2.20 18.05
C LEU A 193 -2.84 3.49 17.84
N PHE A 194 -4.14 3.33 17.63
CA PHE A 194 -5.05 4.44 17.36
C PHE A 194 -5.54 5.08 18.66
N ASP A 195 -4.81 6.08 19.11
CA ASP A 195 -5.18 6.91 20.25
C ASP A 195 -5.51 8.32 19.78
N ILE A 196 -6.78 8.68 19.87
CA ILE A 196 -7.30 10.01 19.56
C ILE A 196 -8.08 10.56 20.74
N ASP A 197 -7.93 11.86 20.97
CA ASP A 197 -8.71 12.59 21.95
C ASP A 197 -8.99 13.98 21.39
N ILE A 198 -10.20 14.16 20.86
CA ILE A 198 -10.70 15.40 20.31
C ILE A 198 -11.82 15.88 21.23
N PRO A 199 -11.56 16.85 22.12
CA PRO A 199 -12.53 17.35 23.08
C PRO A 199 -13.87 17.71 22.43
N GLY A 200 -14.96 17.20 23.01
CA GLY A 200 -16.32 17.43 22.52
C GLY A 200 -16.68 16.72 21.21
N LYS A 201 -15.81 15.87 20.65
CA LYS A 201 -16.09 15.11 19.42
C LYS A 201 -15.90 13.61 19.59
N ILE A 202 -14.67 13.17 19.83
CA ILE A 202 -14.34 11.74 19.87
C ILE A 202 -13.11 11.49 20.73
N THR A 203 -13.22 10.53 21.62
CA THR A 203 -12.09 9.99 22.38
C THR A 203 -12.10 8.48 22.17
N PHE A 204 -10.99 7.95 21.64
CA PHE A 204 -10.79 6.52 21.47
C PHE A 204 -9.33 6.21 21.71
N LYS A 205 -9.04 5.28 22.62
CA LYS A 205 -7.67 4.87 22.95
C LYS A 205 -7.56 3.36 22.81
N GLU A 206 -7.03 2.91 21.67
CA GLU A 206 -6.77 1.50 21.38
C GLU A 206 -5.74 0.93 22.38
N SER A 207 -4.79 1.75 22.83
CA SER A 207 -3.74 1.39 23.80
C SER A 207 -4.25 1.01 25.19
N LYS A 208 -5.52 1.30 25.51
CA LYS A 208 -6.14 0.81 26.76
C LYS A 208 -6.32 -0.70 26.78
N THR A 209 -6.36 -1.32 25.61
CA THR A 209 -6.71 -2.74 25.45
C THR A 209 -5.67 -3.49 24.64
N LEU A 210 -5.18 -2.89 23.54
CA LEU A 210 -4.21 -3.52 22.66
C LEU A 210 -2.78 -3.10 23.00
N THR A 211 -1.86 -4.02 22.72
CA THR A 211 -0.42 -3.85 22.83
C THR A 211 0.17 -3.57 21.46
N ALA A 212 1.14 -2.66 21.38
CA ALA A 212 1.82 -2.33 20.13
C ALA A 212 2.75 -3.46 19.67
N GLY A 213 2.86 -3.64 18.35
CA GLY A 213 3.94 -4.41 17.74
C GLY A 213 5.28 -3.67 17.83
N GLN A 214 6.37 -4.43 17.68
CA GLN A 214 7.73 -3.92 17.91
C GLN A 214 8.54 -3.72 16.62
N GLN A 215 8.12 -4.32 15.49
CA GLN A 215 8.93 -4.37 14.27
C GLN A 215 8.08 -4.29 13.01
N PRO A 216 8.56 -3.60 11.96
CA PRO A 216 7.93 -3.65 10.64
C PRO A 216 8.01 -5.07 10.06
N THR A 217 7.04 -5.41 9.20
CA THR A 217 6.98 -6.74 8.58
C THR A 217 7.09 -6.59 7.06
N ILE A 218 8.02 -7.34 6.46
CA ILE A 218 8.23 -7.41 5.02
C ILE A 218 8.09 -8.88 4.61
N VAL A 219 7.25 -9.15 3.62
CA VAL A 219 7.01 -10.49 3.09
C VAL A 219 7.22 -10.47 1.57
N ASP A 220 8.00 -11.41 1.05
CA ASP A 220 8.00 -11.69 -0.39
C ASP A 220 6.77 -12.50 -0.74
N THR A 221 5.92 -12.00 -1.64
CA THR A 221 4.66 -12.66 -1.99
C THR A 221 4.82 -13.84 -2.94
N GLY A 222 6.00 -14.02 -3.56
CA GLY A 222 6.25 -15.03 -4.60
C GLY A 222 5.57 -14.70 -5.94
N LEU A 223 4.83 -13.60 -6.01
CA LEU A 223 4.23 -13.09 -7.25
C LEU A 223 5.35 -12.41 -8.04
N SER A 224 5.97 -13.19 -8.93
CA SER A 224 7.11 -12.74 -9.72
C SER A 224 6.69 -12.18 -11.07
N CYS A 225 7.36 -11.10 -11.43
CA CYS A 225 7.77 -10.78 -12.79
C CYS A 225 8.78 -11.86 -13.23
N PRO A 226 8.50 -12.71 -14.24
CA PRO A 226 9.52 -13.62 -14.74
C PRO A 226 10.69 -12.79 -15.25
N PHE A 227 11.89 -13.16 -14.83
CA PHE A 227 13.15 -12.53 -15.23
C PHE A 227 13.47 -12.84 -16.70
#